data_AF-A0A9E2PYX0-F1
#
_entry.id   AF-A0A9E2PYX0-F1
#
_cell.length_a   1.000
_cell.length_b   1.000
_cell.length_c   1.000
_cell.angle_alpha   90.00
_cell.angle_beta   90.00
_cell.angle_gamma   90.00
#
_symmetry.space_group_name_H-M   'P 1'
#
loop_
_entity.id
_entity.type
_entity.pdbx_description
1 polymer ?
#
loop_
_entity_poly.entity_id
_entity_poly.type
_entity_poly.pdbx_seq_one_letter_code
_entity_poly.pdbx_strand_id
1 'polypeptide(L)'
;MTMYAVLETNNNPSDTLRTVLKNILSEKLVDAVLVLSKTKYSSLPMPTLIADPEKMEQAEPLAPVAPFNAARQAASVLRYPTGKKVAVVLRPCEIRALIELSKLKQCVLDEAILIGFDCMGRIENDSYLEMAAQEEDITTS
;
A
#
# COMPACT_ATOMS: atom_id res chain seq x y z
N MET A 1 -19.38 14.99 -6.54
CA MET A 1 -20.22 14.32 -5.53
C MET A 1 -19.28 13.55 -4.63
N THR A 2 -19.19 13.92 -3.35
CA THR A 2 -18.33 13.22 -2.38
C THR A 2 -19.14 12.08 -1.78
N MET A 3 -18.65 10.85 -1.90
CA MET A 3 -19.25 9.68 -1.26
C MET A 3 -18.36 9.27 -0.10
N TYR A 4 -18.97 9.00 1.06
CA TYR A 4 -18.27 8.48 2.22
C TYR A 4 -18.97 7.21 2.69
N ALA A 5 -18.18 6.29 3.23
CA ALA A 5 -18.65 5.10 3.91
C ALA A 5 -17.94 5.02 5.26
N VAL A 6 -18.63 4.47 6.26
CA VAL A 6 -18.06 4.21 7.59
C VAL A 6 -17.90 2.71 7.72
N LEU A 7 -16.72 2.28 8.16
CA LEU A 7 -16.39 0.88 8.42
C LEU A 7 -16.09 0.73 9.90
N GLU A 8 -16.68 -0.26 10.54
CA GLU A 8 -16.35 -0.62 11.92
C GLU A 8 -15.01 -1.38 11.92
N THR A 9 -14.03 -0.85 12.65
CA THR A 9 -12.66 -1.41 12.62
C THR A 9 -12.40 -2.44 13.72
N ASN A 10 -13.28 -2.56 14.72
CA ASN A 10 -13.11 -3.47 15.87
C ASN A 10 -11.71 -3.40 16.51
N ASN A 11 -11.16 -2.18 16.66
CA ASN A 11 -9.81 -1.91 17.15
C ASN A 11 -8.65 -2.44 16.27
N ASN A 12 -8.92 -2.87 15.04
CA ASN A 12 -7.90 -3.26 14.06
C ASN A 12 -8.17 -2.61 12.69
N PRO A 13 -7.73 -1.35 12.50
CA PRO A 13 -7.92 -0.65 11.24
C PRO A 13 -7.14 -1.29 10.08
N SER A 14 -5.96 -1.87 10.35
CA SER A 14 -5.12 -2.54 9.35
C SER A 14 -5.84 -3.72 8.71
N ASP A 15 -6.48 -4.57 9.52
CA ASP A 15 -7.21 -5.75 9.05
C ASP A 15 -8.49 -5.39 8.29
N THR A 16 -9.18 -4.33 8.75
CA THR A 16 -10.36 -3.80 8.06
C THR A 16 -9.99 -3.28 6.67
N LEU A 17 -8.91 -2.50 6.56
CA LEU A 17 -8.39 -2.03 5.28
C LEU A 17 -7.95 -3.19 4.39
N ARG A 18 -7.28 -4.19 4.96
CA ARG A 18 -6.88 -5.41 4.24
C ARG A 18 -8.09 -6.12 3.64
N THR A 19 -9.19 -6.20 4.37
CA THR A 19 -10.46 -6.76 3.88
C THR A 19 -11.04 -5.95 2.73
N VAL A 20 -11.04 -4.62 2.83
CA VAL A 20 -11.46 -3.74 1.73
C VAL A 20 -10.59 -3.95 0.48
N LEU A 21 -9.26 -4.00 0.65
CA LEU A 21 -8.32 -4.24 -0.44
C LEU A 21 -8.49 -5.64 -1.06
N LYS A 22 -8.79 -6.66 -0.24
CA LYS A 22 -9.13 -8.00 -0.72
C LYS A 22 -10.41 -7.96 -1.56
N ASN A 23 -11.44 -7.27 -1.10
CA ASN A 23 -12.72 -7.19 -1.79
C ASN A 23 -12.61 -6.49 -3.15
N ILE A 24 -11.91 -5.35 -3.25
CA ILE A 24 -11.74 -4.66 -4.54
C ILE A 24 -11.01 -5.51 -5.59
N LEU A 25 -10.13 -6.41 -5.14
CA LEU A 25 -9.41 -7.34 -6.01
C LEU A 25 -10.28 -8.56 -6.37
N SER A 26 -10.98 -9.15 -5.40
CA SER A 26 -11.89 -10.28 -5.60
C SER A 26 -13.08 -9.93 -6.50
N GLU A 27 -13.62 -8.72 -6.36
CA GLU A 27 -14.70 -8.20 -7.19
C GLU A 27 -14.22 -7.71 -8.57
N LYS A 28 -12.91 -7.82 -8.86
CA LYS A 28 -12.28 -7.39 -10.11
C LYS A 28 -12.51 -5.91 -10.45
N LEU A 29 -12.62 -5.06 -9.42
CA LEU A 29 -12.60 -3.60 -9.61
C LEU A 29 -11.21 -3.13 -10.04
N VAL A 30 -10.18 -3.86 -9.60
CA VAL A 30 -8.79 -3.74 -10.01
C VAL A 30 -8.21 -5.12 -10.32
N ASP A 31 -7.14 -5.14 -11.13
CA ASP A 31 -6.40 -6.35 -11.49
C ASP A 31 -5.23 -6.63 -10.53
N ALA A 32 -4.76 -5.60 -9.82
CA ALA A 32 -3.71 -5.72 -8.80
C ALA A 32 -3.75 -4.57 -7.79
N VAL A 33 -3.19 -4.82 -6.60
CA VAL A 33 -3.00 -3.83 -5.54
C VAL A 33 -1.52 -3.73 -5.20
N LEU A 34 -0.93 -2.55 -5.31
CA LEU A 34 0.39 -2.24 -4.76
C LEU A 34 0.21 -1.71 -3.34
N VAL A 35 0.70 -2.45 -2.36
CA VAL A 35 0.61 -2.11 -0.94
C VAL A 35 1.87 -2.61 -0.21
N LEU A 36 2.20 -2.03 0.94
CA LEU A 36 3.21 -2.62 1.80
C LEU A 36 2.76 -4.02 2.23
N SER A 37 3.70 -4.96 2.28
CA SER A 37 3.41 -6.35 2.63
C SER A 37 4.57 -6.94 3.39
N LYS A 38 4.28 -7.80 4.36
CA LYS A 38 5.27 -8.72 4.94
C LYS A 38 5.83 -9.60 3.82
N THR A 39 7.13 -9.86 3.85
CA THR A 39 7.79 -10.75 2.88
C THR A 39 8.75 -11.68 3.62
N LYS A 40 8.99 -12.87 3.06
CA LYS A 40 9.97 -13.81 3.62
C LYS A 40 11.43 -13.37 3.48
N TYR A 41 11.68 -12.30 2.72
CA TYR A 41 13.02 -11.83 2.37
C TYR A 41 13.46 -10.62 3.18
N SER A 42 12.54 -9.96 3.88
CA SER A 42 12.81 -8.78 4.67
C SER A 42 11.88 -8.70 5.87
N SER A 43 12.44 -8.42 7.04
CA SER A 43 11.68 -8.09 8.25
C SER A 43 10.97 -6.74 8.15
N LEU A 44 11.35 -5.89 7.18
CA LEU A 44 10.62 -4.66 6.87
C LEU A 44 9.49 -4.98 5.87
N PRO A 45 8.27 -4.45 6.08
CA PRO A 45 7.22 -4.47 5.06
C PRO A 45 7.71 -3.79 3.77
N MET A 46 7.59 -4.51 2.65
CA MET A 46 8.05 -4.03 1.34
C MET A 46 6.87 -3.75 0.42
N PRO A 47 6.93 -2.69 -0.42
CA PRO A 47 5.95 -2.47 -1.48
C PRO A 47 5.88 -3.70 -2.39
N THR A 48 4.70 -4.31 -2.44
CA THR A 48 4.46 -5.56 -3.14
C THR A 48 3.22 -5.44 -3.99
N LEU A 49 3.31 -5.88 -5.25
CA LEU A 49 2.17 -5.92 -6.16
C LEU A 49 1.45 -7.26 -5.99
N ILE A 50 0.23 -7.21 -5.45
CA ILE A 50 -0.60 -8.37 -5.14
C ILE A 50 -1.73 -8.46 -6.17
N ALA A 51 -1.76 -9.54 -6.93
CA ALA A 51 -2.81 -9.84 -7.92
C ALA A 51 -3.70 -11.03 -7.51
N ASP A 52 -3.33 -11.72 -6.43
CA ASP A 52 -4.06 -12.86 -5.87
C ASP A 52 -4.72 -12.42 -4.55
N PRO A 53 -6.06 -12.39 -4.46
CA PRO A 53 -6.77 -11.99 -3.24
C PRO A 53 -6.39 -12.78 -1.99
N GLU A 54 -6.02 -14.05 -2.14
CA GLU A 54 -5.62 -14.88 -0.99
C GLU A 54 -4.28 -14.43 -0.41
N LYS A 55 -3.45 -13.75 -1.20
CA LYS A 55 -2.20 -13.13 -0.74
C LYS A 55 -2.40 -11.75 -0.14
N MET A 56 -3.64 -11.27 0.04
CA MET A 56 -3.88 -10.00 0.72
C MET A 56 -3.62 -10.10 2.24
N GLU A 57 -3.62 -11.30 2.82
CA GLU A 57 -3.35 -11.56 4.25
C GLU A 57 -2.02 -10.98 4.75
N GLN A 58 -1.01 -10.90 3.87
CA GLN A 58 0.31 -10.37 4.17
C GLN A 58 0.40 -8.83 4.04
N ALA A 59 -0.65 -8.15 3.54
CA ALA A 59 -0.63 -6.71 3.34
C ALA A 59 -0.65 -5.95 4.67
N GLU A 60 0.19 -4.94 4.79
CA GLU A 60 0.34 -4.07 5.96
C GLU A 60 0.13 -2.61 5.55
N PRO A 61 -1.10 -2.21 5.20
CA PRO A 61 -1.38 -0.90 4.60
C PRO A 61 -0.99 0.28 5.48
N LEU A 62 -1.06 0.11 6.81
CA LEU A 62 -0.77 1.15 7.81
C LEU A 62 0.56 0.94 8.52
N ALA A 63 1.46 0.09 8.00
CA ALA A 63 2.76 -0.12 8.62
C ALA A 63 3.46 1.21 8.91
N PRO A 64 3.96 1.46 10.14
CA PRO A 64 4.57 2.74 10.51
C PRO A 64 6.01 2.89 10.00
N VAL A 65 6.39 2.17 8.94
CA VAL A 65 7.75 2.12 8.39
C VAL A 65 7.75 2.24 6.87
N ALA A 66 8.71 2.99 6.35
CA ALA A 66 8.92 3.19 4.92
C ALA A 66 10.37 2.86 4.58
N PRO A 67 10.71 1.60 4.22
CA PRO A 67 12.09 1.25 3.88
C PRO A 67 12.65 2.10 2.74
N PHE A 68 11.78 2.45 1.78
CA PHE A 68 12.01 3.44 0.73
C PHE A 68 10.67 4.02 0.28
N ASN A 69 10.73 5.06 -0.55
CA ASN A 69 9.55 5.69 -1.13
C ASN A 69 8.88 4.76 -2.16
N ALA A 70 7.68 4.27 -1.84
CA ALA A 70 6.93 3.34 -2.68
C ALA A 70 6.45 3.95 -4.02
N ALA A 71 6.51 5.28 -4.18
CA ALA A 71 6.19 5.95 -5.43
C ALA A 71 7.07 5.48 -6.60
N ARG A 72 8.33 5.11 -6.32
CA ARG A 72 9.24 4.61 -7.37
C ARG A 72 8.79 3.26 -7.90
N GLN A 73 8.31 2.38 -7.04
CA GLN A 73 7.74 1.08 -7.42
C GLN A 73 6.41 1.29 -8.13
N ALA A 74 5.55 2.18 -7.63
CA ALA A 74 4.30 2.55 -8.30
C ALA A 74 4.56 3.07 -9.72
N ALA A 75 5.52 3.98 -9.90
CA ALA A 75 5.90 4.49 -11.21
C ALA A 75 6.45 3.39 -12.12
N SER A 76 7.21 2.42 -11.59
CA SER A 76 7.68 1.28 -12.36
C SER A 76 6.55 0.36 -12.82
N VAL A 77 5.53 0.14 -11.98
CA VAL A 77 4.34 -0.65 -12.34
C VAL A 77 3.50 0.07 -13.38
N LEU A 78 3.37 1.38 -13.23
CA LEU A 78 2.57 2.27 -14.10
C LEU A 78 3.38 2.88 -15.25
N ARG A 79 4.53 2.28 -15.59
CA ARG A 79 5.47 2.87 -16.56
C ARG A 79 4.88 2.92 -17.97
N TYR A 80 4.07 1.91 -18.32
CA TYR A 80 3.42 1.78 -19.61
C TYR A 80 1.98 1.34 -19.41
N PRO A 81 1.04 1.75 -20.30
CA PRO A 81 -0.32 1.26 -20.25
C PRO A 81 -0.34 -0.25 -20.54
N THR A 82 -0.99 -1.00 -19.66
CA THR A 82 -1.10 -2.46 -19.74
C THR A 82 -2.53 -2.93 -19.99
N GLY A 83 -3.50 -2.01 -19.96
CA GLY A 83 -4.92 -2.31 -19.96
C GLY A 83 -5.44 -2.82 -18.60
N LYS A 84 -4.58 -2.89 -17.58
CA LYS A 84 -4.91 -3.43 -16.26
C LYS A 84 -5.02 -2.31 -15.24
N LYS A 85 -6.12 -2.29 -14.47
CA LYS A 85 -6.33 -1.33 -13.40
C LYS A 85 -5.53 -1.72 -12.17
N VAL A 86 -4.74 -0.81 -11.63
CA VAL A 86 -3.91 -1.04 -10.44
C VAL A 86 -4.31 -0.07 -9.33
N ALA A 87 -4.72 -0.60 -8.18
CA ALA A 87 -4.80 0.21 -6.96
C ALA A 87 -3.40 0.40 -6.38
N VAL A 88 -3.04 1.62 -6.01
CA VAL A 88 -1.77 1.91 -5.32
C VAL A 88 -2.07 2.55 -3.98
N VAL A 89 -1.70 1.87 -2.90
CA VAL A 89 -1.88 2.31 -1.52
C VAL A 89 -0.60 3.02 -1.08
N LEU A 90 -0.69 4.34 -0.90
CA LEU A 90 0.48 5.19 -0.72
C LEU A 90 0.22 6.26 0.36
N ARG A 91 1.28 6.64 1.08
CA ARG A 91 1.25 7.79 1.99
C ARG A 91 1.13 9.10 1.22
N PRO A 92 0.68 10.20 1.86
CA PRO A 92 0.56 11.50 1.18
C PRO A 92 1.86 12.00 0.55
N CYS A 93 3.01 11.77 1.20
CA CYS A 93 4.33 12.11 0.67
C CYS A 93 4.71 11.27 -0.56
N GLU A 94 4.32 9.99 -0.61
CA GLU A 94 4.57 9.09 -1.73
C GLU A 94 3.63 9.40 -2.90
N ILE A 95 2.36 9.70 -2.63
CA ILE A 95 1.42 10.16 -3.66
C ILE A 95 1.96 11.41 -4.36
N ARG A 96 2.42 12.40 -3.59
CA ARG A 96 3.05 13.61 -4.16
C ARG A 96 4.23 13.26 -5.06
N ALA A 97 5.12 12.36 -4.61
CA ALA A 97 6.24 11.91 -5.42
C ALA A 97 5.79 11.20 -6.71
N LEU A 98 4.75 10.35 -6.65
CA LEU A 98 4.20 9.67 -7.83
C LEU A 98 3.61 10.67 -8.84
N ILE A 99 2.90 11.69 -8.36
CA ILE A 99 2.38 12.77 -9.21
C ILE A 99 3.54 13.50 -9.93
N GLU A 100 4.63 13.82 -9.23
CA GLU A 100 5.81 14.45 -9.86
C GLU A 100 6.48 13.52 -10.88
N LEU A 101 6.59 12.22 -10.59
CA LEU A 101 7.11 11.22 -11.54
C LEU A 101 6.25 11.15 -12.80
N SER A 102 4.93 11.26 -12.67
CA SER A 102 4.03 11.31 -13.83
C SER A 102 4.23 12.58 -14.67
N LYS A 103 4.40 13.75 -14.05
CA LYS A 103 4.71 15.02 -14.76
C LYS A 103 6.03 14.94 -15.53
N LEU A 104 7.01 14.21 -14.99
CA LEU A 104 8.29 13.92 -15.65
C LEU A 104 8.20 12.78 -16.69
N LYS A 105 6.98 12.32 -17.02
CA LYS A 105 6.71 11.24 -17.97
C LYS A 105 7.36 9.89 -17.60
N GLN A 106 7.59 9.64 -16.31
CA GLN A 106 8.12 8.35 -15.85
C GLN A 106 7.02 7.30 -15.63
N CYS A 107 5.75 7.72 -15.53
CA CYS A 107 4.59 6.84 -15.44
C CYS A 107 3.31 7.52 -15.92
N VAL A 108 2.28 6.72 -16.23
CA VAL A 108 0.94 7.15 -16.66
C VAL A 108 -0.09 6.71 -15.61
N LEU A 109 -0.97 7.61 -15.20
CA LEU A 109 -1.89 7.37 -14.07
C LEU A 109 -3.30 6.94 -14.52
N ASP A 110 -3.57 6.86 -15.81
CA ASP A 110 -4.89 6.56 -16.38
C ASP A 110 -5.46 5.21 -15.90
N GLU A 111 -4.58 4.25 -15.61
CA GLU A 111 -4.93 2.91 -15.11
C GLU A 111 -4.76 2.77 -13.59
N ALA A 112 -4.47 3.87 -12.88
CA ALA A 112 -4.19 3.86 -11.45
C ALA A 112 -5.39 4.32 -10.62
N ILE A 113 -5.70 3.58 -9.55
CA ILE A 113 -6.56 4.05 -8.46
C ILE A 113 -5.65 4.41 -7.29
N LEU A 114 -5.55 5.69 -6.98
CA LEU A 114 -4.75 6.18 -5.85
C LEU A 114 -5.55 6.02 -4.55
N ILE A 115 -5.04 5.22 -3.62
CA ILE A 115 -5.60 5.06 -2.27
C ILE A 115 -4.63 5.70 -1.29
N GLY A 116 -5.04 6.83 -0.73
CA GLY A 116 -4.28 7.55 0.30
C GLY A 116 -4.86 7.33 1.69
N PHE A 117 -4.01 7.42 2.71
CA PHE A 117 -4.40 7.42 4.11
C PHE A 117 -3.69 8.56 4.85
N ASP A 118 -4.21 8.93 6.03
CA ASP A 118 -3.55 9.94 6.86
C ASP A 118 -2.31 9.32 7.53
N CYS A 119 -1.18 10.00 7.44
CA CYS A 119 0.12 9.47 7.87
C CYS A 119 0.70 10.38 8.94
N MET A 120 0.79 9.87 10.17
CA MET A 120 1.34 10.59 11.32
C MET A 120 2.87 10.62 11.35
N GLY A 121 3.53 9.99 10.38
CA GLY A 121 4.98 9.88 10.28
C GLY A 121 5.44 8.45 10.04
N ARG A 122 6.75 8.24 10.10
CA ARG A 122 7.38 6.92 10.11
C ARG A 122 8.32 6.78 11.30
N ILE A 123 8.49 5.56 11.76
CA ILE A 123 9.56 5.16 12.66
C ILE A 123 10.80 4.85 11.81
N GLU A 124 11.99 5.04 12.36
CA GLU A 124 13.23 4.65 11.69
C GLU A 124 13.32 3.14 11.48
N ASN A 125 14.02 2.74 10.42
CA ASN A 125 14.04 1.32 10.02
C ASN A 125 14.68 0.46 11.10
N ASP A 126 15.78 0.93 11.70
CA ASP A 126 16.50 0.20 12.75
C ASP A 126 15.63 0.03 14.00
N SER A 127 14.93 1.09 14.42
CA SER A 127 14.00 1.02 15.55
C SER A 127 12.81 0.08 15.26
N TYR A 128 12.27 0.09 14.04
CA TYR A 128 11.23 -0.86 13.66
C TYR A 128 11.74 -2.30 13.70
N LEU A 129 12.97 -2.56 13.24
CA LEU A 129 13.58 -3.89 13.27
C LEU A 129 13.80 -4.39 14.71
N GLU A 130 14.22 -3.50 15.61
CA GLU A 130 14.34 -3.82 17.03
C GLU A 130 12.99 -4.16 17.65
N MET A 131 11.94 -3.38 17.37
CA MET A 131 10.58 -3.64 17.85
C MET A 131 10.01 -4.95 17.30
N ALA A 132 10.17 -5.19 15.99
CA ALA A 132 9.70 -6.42 15.32
C ALA A 132 10.43 -7.68 15.80
N ALA A 133 11.63 -7.55 16.37
CA ALA A 133 12.35 -8.66 16.99
C ALA A 133 11.82 -8.99 18.41
N GLN A 134 11.12 -8.04 19.05
CA GLN A 134 10.57 -8.19 20.40
C GLN A 134 9.08 -8.56 20.39
N GLU A 135 8.32 -8.11 19.40
CA GLU A 135 6.90 -8.39 19.21
C GLU A 135 6.60 -8.83 17.76
N GLU A 136 5.81 -9.89 17.60
CA GLU A 136 5.50 -10.51 16.30
C GLU A 136 4.63 -9.63 15.37
N ASP A 137 3.88 -8.66 15.91
CA ASP A 137 2.95 -7.84 15.13
C ASP A 137 2.82 -6.38 15.59
N ILE A 138 3.75 -5.54 15.15
CA ILE A 138 3.82 -4.10 15.48
C ILE A 138 2.99 -3.20 14.54
N THR A 139 2.25 -3.77 13.59
CA THR A 139 1.47 -3.04 12.59
C THR A 139 -0.03 -2.93 12.93
N THR A 140 -0.43 -3.52 14.06
CA THR A 140 -1.83 -3.66 14.49
C THR A 140 -2.16 -2.81 15.75
N SER A 141 -1.14 -2.22 16.38
CA SER A 141 -1.25 -1.45 17.64
C SER A 141 -1.76 -0.02 17.47
#